data_AF-A0A7J4RGG6-F1
#
_entry.id   AF-A0A7J4RGG6-F1
#
_cell.length_a   1.000
_cell.length_b   1.000
_cell.length_c   1.000
_cell.angle_alpha   90.00
_cell.angle_beta   90.00
_cell.angle_gamma   90.00
#
_symmetry.space_group_name_H-M   'P 1'
#
loop_
_entity.id
_entity.type
_entity.pdbx_description
1 polymer ?
#
loop_
_entity_poly.entity_id
_entity_poly.type
_entity_poly.pdbx_seq_one_letter_code
_entity_poly.pdbx_strand_id
1 'polypeptide(L)'
;EEAVLHLPPSLSLLIWGGFLFILIPFVLFFRNILSGSVKNFSDLTMAWMALCVPLKEVRERHVWLLTDTMEMPNGEVVLNHRRRAPRRTPTDVEMNEHIERLEIFGAERIWVSLKLPLLLFLFPAIVPLWLIGDPMAALLPLILP
;
A
#
# COMPACT_ATOMS: atom_id res chain seq x y z
N GLU A 1 26.19 -16.31 -31.36
CA GLU A 1 25.06 -15.38 -31.50
C GLU A 1 24.34 -15.36 -30.17
N GLU A 2 24.49 -14.29 -29.39
CA GLU A 2 23.70 -14.13 -28.17
C GLU A 2 22.26 -13.82 -28.59
N ALA A 3 21.38 -14.80 -28.42
CA ALA A 3 19.96 -14.60 -28.63
C ALA A 3 19.45 -13.66 -27.54
N VAL A 4 19.39 -12.36 -27.86
CA VAL A 4 18.73 -11.37 -27.00
C VAL A 4 17.24 -11.68 -27.04
N LEU A 5 16.78 -12.44 -26.04
CA LEU A 5 15.38 -12.79 -25.87
C LEU A 5 14.61 -11.53 -25.47
N HIS A 6 14.07 -10.81 -26.46
CA HIS A 6 13.18 -9.69 -26.20
C HIS A 6 11.81 -10.19 -25.74
N LEU A 7 11.38 -9.72 -24.58
CA LEU A 7 10.03 -9.98 -24.10
C LEU A 7 9.01 -9.17 -24.92
N PRO A 8 7.77 -9.68 -25.05
CA PRO A 8 6.65 -8.88 -25.52
C PRO A 8 6.54 -7.56 -24.73
N PRO A 9 6.27 -6.42 -25.39
CA PRO A 9 6.23 -5.12 -24.72
C PRO A 9 5.31 -5.05 -23.50
N SER A 10 4.23 -5.81 -23.47
CA SER A 10 3.31 -5.90 -22.32
C SER A 10 3.97 -6.50 -21.08
N LEU A 11 4.85 -7.50 -21.24
CA LEU A 11 5.59 -8.10 -20.13
C LEU A 11 6.70 -7.16 -19.65
N SER A 12 7.45 -6.55 -20.57
CA SER A 12 8.46 -5.53 -20.20
C SER A 12 7.82 -4.35 -19.47
N LEU A 13 6.64 -3.89 -19.91
CA LEU A 13 5.88 -2.84 -19.22
C LEU A 13 5.48 -3.27 -17.80
N LEU A 14 5.04 -4.51 -17.63
CA LEU A 14 4.67 -5.04 -16.31
C LEU A 14 5.88 -5.11 -15.36
N ILE A 15 7.06 -5.48 -15.87
CA ILE A 15 8.30 -5.52 -15.08
C ILE A 15 8.70 -4.10 -14.66
N TRP A 16 8.69 -3.14 -15.59
CA TRP A 16 8.92 -1.72 -15.25
C TRP A 16 7.92 -1.21 -14.22
N GLY A 17 6.63 -1.54 -14.38
CA GLY A 17 5.60 -1.27 -13.38
C GLY A 17 5.93 -1.90 -12.02
N GLY A 18 6.38 -3.15 -12.02
CA GLY A 18 6.83 -3.88 -10.82
C GLY A 18 7.94 -3.17 -10.06
N PHE A 19 8.93 -2.59 -10.75
CA PHE A 19 9.94 -1.77 -10.09
C PHE A 19 9.35 -0.55 -9.38
N LEU A 20 8.33 0.09 -9.96
CA LEU A 20 7.61 1.18 -9.28
C LEU A 20 6.82 0.70 -8.06
N PHE A 21 6.26 -0.52 -8.08
CA PHE A 21 5.61 -1.11 -6.90
C PHE A 21 6.56 -1.24 -5.71
N ILE A 22 7.83 -1.57 -5.95
CA ILE A 22 8.86 -1.69 -4.90
C ILE A 22 9.04 -0.36 -4.15
N LEU A 23 8.78 0.77 -4.80
CA LEU A 23 8.92 2.10 -4.18
C LEU A 23 7.79 2.44 -3.20
N ILE A 24 6.62 1.80 -3.30
CA ILE A 24 5.44 2.10 -2.46
C ILE A 24 5.76 2.06 -0.95
N PRO A 25 6.30 0.96 -0.38
CA PRO A 25 6.55 0.88 1.05
C PRO A 25 7.49 2.00 1.54
N PHE A 26 8.49 2.37 0.75
CA PHE A 26 9.39 3.48 1.09
C PHE A 26 8.63 4.81 1.11
N VAL A 27 7.83 5.10 0.07
CA VAL A 27 7.03 6.35 0.01
C VAL A 27 6.07 6.44 1.19
N LEU A 28 5.36 5.35 1.52
CA LEU A 28 4.46 5.30 2.67
C LEU A 28 5.22 5.51 3.98
N PHE A 29 6.35 4.81 4.14
CA PHE A 29 7.17 4.89 5.35
C PHE A 29 7.64 6.32 5.62
N PHE A 30 8.23 6.99 4.63
CA PHE A 30 8.65 8.39 4.76
C PHE A 30 7.48 9.31 5.05
N ARG A 31 6.33 9.14 4.38
CA ARG A 31 5.14 9.95 4.65
C ARG A 31 4.61 9.77 6.08
N ASN A 32 4.64 8.56 6.62
CA ASN A 32 4.23 8.28 8.00
C ASN A 32 5.19 8.90 9.02
N ILE A 33 6.49 8.90 8.75
CA ILE A 33 7.50 9.56 9.60
C ILE A 33 7.28 11.08 9.57
N LEU A 34 7.17 11.68 8.39
CA LEU A 34 6.99 13.13 8.23
C LEU A 34 5.69 13.65 8.87
N SER A 35 4.66 12.80 8.95
CA SER A 35 3.39 13.14 9.63
C SER A 35 3.39 12.89 11.13
N GLY A 36 4.50 12.43 11.72
CA GLY A 36 4.59 12.10 13.15
C GLY A 36 3.71 10.91 13.56
N SER A 37 3.38 10.03 12.61
CA SER A 37 2.44 8.92 12.84
C SER A 37 3.09 7.69 13.49
N VAL A 38 4.42 7.60 13.50
CA VAL A 38 5.18 6.49 14.07
C VAL A 38 5.58 6.85 15.50
N LYS A 39 4.96 6.24 16.51
CA LYS A 39 5.27 6.48 17.93
C LYS A 39 6.03 5.32 18.54
N ASN A 40 5.66 4.09 18.17
CA ASN A 40 6.19 2.86 18.76
C ASN A 40 6.82 1.95 17.69
N PHE A 41 7.56 0.91 18.14
CA PHE A 41 8.18 -0.06 17.23
C PHE A 41 7.15 -0.85 16.39
N SER A 42 5.97 -1.12 16.97
CA SER A 42 4.84 -1.72 16.24
C SER A 42 4.42 -0.88 15.04
N ASP A 43 4.46 0.44 15.18
CA ASP A 43 4.03 1.39 14.16
C ASP A 43 5.01 1.43 12.99
N LEU A 44 6.26 1.05 13.21
CA LEU A 44 7.27 0.96 12.15
C LEU A 44 6.86 -0.09 11.10
N THR A 45 6.37 -1.24 11.57
CA THR A 45 5.90 -2.31 10.69
C THR A 45 4.64 -1.89 9.94
N MET A 46 3.75 -1.12 10.57
CA MET A 46 2.57 -0.56 9.92
C MET A 46 2.94 0.53 8.92
N ALA A 47 3.87 1.41 9.27
CA ALA A 47 4.32 2.51 8.43
C ALA A 47 4.91 2.04 7.10
N TRP A 48 5.49 0.84 7.09
CA TRP A 48 6.01 0.19 5.90
C TRP A 48 4.90 -0.25 4.92
N MET A 49 3.73 -0.66 5.41
CA MET A 49 2.69 -1.30 4.60
C MET A 49 1.37 -0.53 4.49
N ALA A 50 1.20 0.50 5.30
CA ALA A 50 -0.04 1.23 5.47
C ALA A 50 0.22 2.72 5.62
N LEU A 51 -0.85 3.50 5.53
CA LEU A 51 -0.83 4.93 5.74
C LEU A 51 -1.62 5.27 7.00
N CYS A 52 -1.08 6.14 7.85
CA CYS A 52 -1.80 6.69 8.99
C CYS A 52 -2.43 8.03 8.60
N VAL A 53 -3.75 8.15 8.73
CA VAL A 53 -4.52 9.35 8.39
C VAL A 53 -5.44 9.76 9.54
N PRO A 54 -5.81 11.06 9.65
CA PRO A 54 -6.87 11.48 10.55
C PRO A 54 -8.20 10.78 10.22
N LEU A 55 -8.92 10.32 11.24
CA LEU A 55 -10.20 9.61 11.06
C LEU A 55 -11.22 10.43 10.24
N LYS A 56 -11.22 11.75 10.44
CA LYS A 56 -12.09 12.70 9.75
C LYS A 56 -11.93 12.70 8.23
N GLU A 57 -10.74 12.39 7.72
CA GLU A 57 -10.45 12.37 6.27
C GLU A 57 -10.76 11.03 5.61
N VAL A 58 -11.10 10.00 6.38
CA VAL A 58 -11.23 8.63 5.86
C VAL A 58 -12.40 8.50 4.89
N ARG A 59 -13.53 9.15 5.20
CA ARG A 59 -14.75 9.10 4.37
C ARG A 59 -14.54 9.62 2.94
N GLU A 60 -13.59 10.51 2.75
CA GLU A 60 -13.26 11.13 1.46
C GLU A 60 -12.21 10.33 0.66
N ARG A 61 -11.66 9.24 1.22
CA ARG A 61 -10.54 8.51 0.64
C ARG A 61 -10.94 7.09 0.23
N HIS A 62 -10.47 6.66 -0.94
CA HIS A 62 -10.61 5.27 -1.39
C HIS A 62 -9.59 4.36 -0.68
N VAL A 63 -9.96 3.90 0.52
CA VAL A 63 -9.08 3.10 1.36
C VAL A 63 -9.77 1.88 1.95
N TRP A 64 -8.98 0.97 2.49
CA TRP A 64 -9.44 -0.08 3.40
C TRP A 64 -8.97 0.23 4.82
N LEU A 65 -9.89 0.13 5.78
CA LEU A 65 -9.56 0.32 7.19
C LEU A 65 -8.74 -0.86 7.71
N LEU A 66 -7.64 -0.55 8.39
CA LEU A 66 -6.81 -1.54 9.08
C LEU A 66 -6.95 -1.44 10.60
N THR A 67 -7.37 -0.28 11.11
CA THR A 67 -7.66 -0.09 12.53
C THR A 67 -9.08 -0.51 12.87
N ASP A 68 -9.23 -1.21 13.98
CA ASP A 68 -10.50 -1.68 14.52
C ASP A 68 -10.46 -1.63 16.05
N THR A 69 -11.60 -1.83 16.68
CA THR A 69 -11.72 -2.03 18.14
C THR A 69 -11.78 -3.53 18.45
N MET A 70 -11.13 -3.96 19.53
CA MET A 70 -11.15 -5.35 20.00
C MET A 70 -11.45 -5.38 21.49
N GLU A 71 -12.42 -6.22 21.89
CA GLU A 71 -12.69 -6.53 23.29
C GLU A 71 -11.68 -7.56 23.80
N MET A 72 -11.00 -7.22 24.89
CA MET A 72 -10.05 -8.08 25.58
C MET A 72 -10.78 -8.98 26.59
N PRO A 73 -10.20 -10.13 27.00
CA PRO A 73 -10.83 -11.03 27.98
C PRO A 73 -11.11 -10.42 29.36
N ASN A 74 -10.46 -9.30 29.68
CA ASN A 74 -10.66 -8.51 30.89
C ASN A 74 -11.84 -7.50 30.77
N GLY A 75 -12.53 -7.44 29.63
CA GLY A 75 -13.62 -6.51 29.34
C GLY A 75 -13.16 -5.13 28.82
N GLU A 76 -11.87 -4.91 28.63
CA GLU A 76 -11.32 -3.66 28.09
C GLU A 76 -11.42 -3.64 26.56
N VAL A 77 -11.82 -2.50 25.98
CA VAL A 77 -11.78 -2.31 24.53
C VAL A 77 -10.48 -1.62 24.18
N VAL A 78 -9.70 -2.19 23.26
CA VAL A 78 -8.44 -1.62 22.78
C VAL A 78 -8.46 -1.44 21.27
N LEU A 79 -7.66 -0.49 20.76
CA LEU A 79 -7.41 -0.39 19.33
C LEU A 79 -6.54 -1.56 18.87
N ASN A 80 -6.98 -2.22 17.82
CA ASN A 80 -6.27 -3.30 17.16
C ASN A 80 -5.98 -2.92 15.70
N HIS A 81 -4.78 -3.24 15.22
CA HIS A 81 -4.34 -2.92 13.87
C HIS A 81 -4.11 -4.20 13.07
N ARG A 82 -4.96 -4.43 12.08
CA ARG A 82 -4.86 -5.55 11.14
C ARG A 82 -3.76 -5.27 10.12
N ARG A 83 -2.90 -6.26 9.86
CA ARG A 83 -1.84 -6.16 8.83
C ARG A 83 -2.35 -6.33 7.39
N ARG A 84 -3.59 -6.77 7.22
CA ARG A 84 -4.15 -7.10 5.91
C ARG A 84 -5.47 -6.40 5.70
N ALA A 85 -5.67 -5.88 4.49
CA ALA A 85 -6.96 -5.39 4.05
C ALA A 85 -8.04 -6.50 4.14
N PRO A 86 -9.31 -6.13 4.35
CA PRO A 86 -10.42 -7.06 4.32
C PRO A 86 -10.47 -7.88 3.03
N ARG A 87 -10.86 -9.15 3.11
CA ARG A 87 -10.96 -10.04 1.94
C ARG A 87 -12.06 -9.61 0.95
N ARG A 88 -13.09 -8.93 1.46
CA ARG A 88 -14.18 -8.34 0.68
C ARG A 88 -14.20 -6.84 0.95
N THR A 89 -14.36 -6.06 -0.10
CA THR A 89 -14.55 -4.61 0.05
C THR A 89 -15.85 -4.37 0.81
N PRO A 90 -15.82 -3.67 1.96
CA PRO A 90 -17.03 -3.32 2.68
C PRO A 90 -17.94 -2.45 1.81
N THR A 91 -19.25 -2.58 2.04
CA THR A 91 -20.24 -1.62 1.54
C THR A 91 -20.08 -0.27 2.24
N ASP A 92 -20.67 0.79 1.67
CA ASP A 92 -20.60 2.13 2.28
C ASP A 92 -21.26 2.17 3.66
N VAL A 93 -22.32 1.37 3.86
CA VAL A 93 -22.99 1.23 5.17
C VAL A 93 -22.05 0.60 6.19
N GLU A 94 -21.46 -0.56 5.88
CA GLU A 94 -20.51 -1.24 6.76
C GLU A 94 -19.27 -0.37 7.06
N MET A 95 -18.80 0.38 6.07
CA MET A 95 -17.69 1.32 6.22
C MET A 95 -18.06 2.45 7.20
N ASN A 96 -19.24 3.04 7.06
CA ASN A 96 -19.70 4.12 7.93
C ASN A 96 -19.91 3.65 9.36
N GLU A 97 -20.52 2.49 9.57
CA GLU A 97 -20.65 1.87 10.90
C GLU A 97 -19.28 1.61 11.53
N HIS A 98 -18.29 1.17 10.73
CA HIS A 98 -16.93 0.96 11.22
C HIS A 98 -16.26 2.27 11.63
N ILE A 99 -16.41 3.33 10.84
CA ILE A 99 -15.89 4.66 11.17
C ILE A 99 -16.56 5.19 12.44
N GLU A 100 -17.87 5.05 12.58
CA GLU A 100 -18.62 5.50 13.75
C GLU A 100 -18.16 4.79 15.03
N ARG A 101 -17.91 3.47 15.00
CA ARG A 101 -17.32 2.74 16.14
C ARG A 101 -15.98 3.32 16.57
N LEU A 102 -15.13 3.67 15.61
CA LEU A 102 -13.83 4.29 15.87
C LEU A 102 -13.97 5.73 16.41
N GLU A 103 -14.97 6.48 15.93
CA GLU A 103 -15.30 7.82 16.43
C GLU A 103 -15.79 7.76 17.89
N ILE A 104 -16.68 6.82 18.22
CA ILE A 104 -17.18 6.58 19.59
C ILE A 104 -16.03 6.18 20.53
N PHE A 105 -15.10 5.36 20.06
CA PHE A 105 -13.90 5.00 20.81
C PHE A 105 -12.95 6.19 21.05
N GLY A 106 -13.06 7.27 20.25
CA GLY A 106 -12.20 8.44 20.33
C GLY A 106 -10.89 8.31 19.54
N ALA A 107 -10.85 7.48 18.49
CA ALA A 107 -9.67 7.34 17.65
C ALA A 107 -9.44 8.58 16.78
N GLU A 108 -8.33 9.30 16.99
CA GLU A 108 -8.01 10.50 16.19
C GLU A 108 -7.35 10.16 14.84
N ARG A 109 -6.46 9.16 14.84
CA ARG A 109 -5.67 8.73 13.68
C ARG A 109 -5.76 7.23 13.54
N ILE A 110 -5.89 6.77 12.30
CA ILE A 110 -6.06 5.35 12.00
C ILE A 110 -5.17 4.90 10.84
N TRP A 111 -4.79 3.64 10.89
CA TRP A 111 -4.10 2.96 9.80
C TRP A 111 -5.09 2.53 8.72
N VAL A 112 -4.74 2.84 7.47
CA VAL A 112 -5.51 2.49 6.28
C VAL A 112 -4.59 1.93 5.19
N SER A 113 -5.13 1.06 4.35
CA SER A 113 -4.47 0.58 3.12
C SER A 113 -5.06 1.32 1.91
N LEU A 114 -4.19 1.86 1.06
CA LEU A 114 -4.59 2.59 -0.15
C LEU A 114 -5.05 1.63 -1.25
N LYS A 115 -6.13 1.97 -1.95
CA LYS A 115 -6.57 1.26 -3.16
C LYS A 115 -5.79 1.80 -4.37
N LEU A 116 -4.55 1.34 -4.55
CA LEU A 116 -3.70 1.78 -5.66
C LEU A 116 -4.03 0.99 -6.93
N PRO A 117 -4.60 1.61 -7.98
CA PRO A 117 -4.91 0.90 -9.22
C PRO A 117 -3.60 0.53 -9.94
N LEU A 118 -3.57 -0.65 -10.58
CA LEU A 118 -2.41 -1.11 -11.34
C LEU A 118 -1.96 -0.08 -12.40
N LEU A 119 -2.92 0.64 -13.00
CA LEU A 119 -2.68 1.68 -13.99
C LEU A 119 -1.76 2.80 -13.48
N LEU A 120 -1.78 3.11 -12.18
CA LEU A 120 -0.91 4.13 -11.56
C LEU A 120 0.57 3.80 -11.77
N PHE A 121 0.91 2.51 -11.89
CA PHE A 121 2.28 2.03 -12.10
C PHE A 121 2.57 1.79 -13.57
N LEU A 122 1.61 1.24 -14.31
CA LEU A 122 1.81 0.96 -15.74
C LEU A 122 1.98 2.24 -16.56
N PHE A 123 1.22 3.29 -16.27
CA PHE A 123 1.30 4.54 -17.04
C PHE A 123 2.68 5.21 -16.98
N PRO A 124 3.27 5.49 -15.81
CA PRO A 124 4.63 6.02 -15.74
C PRO A 124 5.69 5.02 -16.22
N ALA A 125 5.44 3.70 -16.13
CA ALA A 125 6.35 2.68 -16.65
C ALA A 125 6.51 2.70 -18.18
N ILE A 126 5.61 3.38 -18.92
CA ILE A 126 5.77 3.59 -20.36
C ILE A 126 7.04 4.41 -20.66
N VAL A 127 7.41 5.36 -19.79
CA VAL A 127 8.57 6.23 -20.00
C VAL A 127 9.89 5.45 -20.07
N PRO A 128 10.28 4.65 -19.05
CA PRO A 128 11.50 3.86 -19.13
C PRO A 128 11.42 2.77 -20.20
N LEU A 129 10.24 2.19 -20.47
CA LEU A 129 10.09 1.25 -21.57
C LEU A 129 10.40 1.90 -22.93
N TRP A 130 9.93 3.13 -23.16
CA TRP A 130 10.18 3.84 -24.41
C TRP A 130 11.63 4.33 -24.54
N LEU A 131 12.24 4.77 -23.42
CA LEU A 131 13.61 5.30 -23.41
C LEU A 131 14.70 4.22 -23.38
N ILE A 132 14.49 3.15 -22.62
CA ILE A 132 15.50 2.12 -22.30
C ILE A 132 15.18 0.80 -23.00
N GLY A 133 13.90 0.51 -23.25
CA GLY A 133 13.46 -0.74 -23.84
C GLY A 133 13.18 -1.84 -22.79
N ASP A 134 13.40 -3.08 -23.20
CA ASP A 134 13.13 -4.27 -22.38
C ASP A 134 14.12 -4.38 -21.23
N PRO A 135 13.68 -4.33 -19.95
CA PRO A 135 14.58 -4.42 -18.82
C PRO A 135 15.29 -5.77 -18.74
N MET A 136 14.70 -6.84 -19.28
CA MET A 136 15.31 -8.18 -19.23
C MET A 136 16.45 -8.33 -20.23
N ALA A 137 16.44 -7.58 -21.35
CA ALA A 137 17.57 -7.56 -22.27
C ALA A 137 18.85 -7.05 -21.59
N ALA A 138 18.73 -6.13 -20.61
CA ALA A 138 19.85 -5.66 -19.81
C ALA A 138 20.19 -6.57 -18.62
N LEU A 139 19.19 -7.20 -17.98
CA LEU A 139 19.38 -8.02 -16.79
C LEU A 139 19.88 -9.44 -17.09
N LEU A 140 19.43 -10.06 -18.18
CA LEU A 140 19.75 -11.46 -18.48
C LEU A 140 21.27 -11.71 -18.63
N PRO A 141 22.04 -10.90 -19.39
CA PRO A 141 23.49 -11.09 -19.50
C PRO A 141 24.23 -10.92 -18.17
N LEU A 142 23.67 -10.15 -17.23
CA LEU A 142 24.26 -9.95 -15.90
C LEU A 142 24.04 -11.17 -14.99
N ILE A 143 22.91 -11.86 -15.14
CA ILE A 143 22.49 -12.98 -14.27
C ILE A 143 22.99 -14.32 -14.81
N LEU A 144 23.03 -14.48 -16.13
CA LEU A 144 23.47 -15.68 -16.83
C LEU A 144 24.69 -15.33 -17.71
N PRO A 145 25.90 -15.29 -17.12
CA PRO A 145 27.12 -15.00 -17.86
C PRO A 145 27.50 -16.11 -18.85
#